data_AF-A0A6N7PWK2-F1
#
_entry.id   AF-A0A6N7PWK2-F1
#
_cell.length_a   1.000
_cell.length_b   1.000
_cell.length_c   1.000
_cell.angle_alpha   90.00
_cell.angle_beta   90.00
_cell.angle_gamma   90.00
#
_symmetry.space_group_name_H-M   'P 1'
#
loop_
_entity.id
_entity.type
_entity.pdbx_description
1 polymer ?
#
loop_
_entity_poly.entity_id
_entity_poly.type
_entity_poly.pdbx_seq_one_letter_code
_entity_poly.pdbx_strand_id
1 'polypeptide(L)'
;MPKLIVVSGIATAPSRDRFGQLPCDSVLIVESPTARTDDLAMSAIDLTAYVGREAAVLIESQHLAPKRVLVRDHQLENDELVIALQRHNVSVIALNTEIDYDTDVSWIESRLDWAASRVTIEWFVLDVFCGVQDSWSELFSVRPDEFSPADLESLCMRFPILLSADVTLDNCLSVFSFPGSRGLLLTCDEVSPLLPPERHAVTAGTAYAVVTTLMAVSEY
;
A
#
# COMPACT_ATOMS: atom_id res chain seq x y z
N MET A 1 6.85 -16.04 7.36
CA MET A 1 6.50 -15.64 5.99
C MET A 1 7.50 -14.59 5.56
N PRO A 2 8.00 -14.61 4.32
CA PRO A 2 8.86 -13.54 3.81
C PRO A 2 8.11 -12.21 3.89
N LYS A 3 8.82 -11.13 4.23
CA LYS A 3 8.25 -9.79 4.20
C LYS A 3 8.26 -9.24 2.78
N LEU A 4 7.23 -8.48 2.42
CA LEU A 4 7.03 -7.90 1.10
C LEU A 4 7.32 -6.40 1.12
N ILE A 5 7.96 -5.89 0.07
CA ILE A 5 8.06 -4.46 -0.18
C ILE A 5 7.17 -4.13 -1.36
N VAL A 6 6.13 -3.32 -1.14
CA VAL A 6 5.28 -2.82 -2.22
C VAL A 6 5.73 -1.41 -2.57
N VAL A 7 5.97 -1.14 -3.85
CA VAL A 7 6.27 0.21 -4.36
C VAL A 7 5.16 0.61 -5.31
N SER A 8 4.40 1.65 -4.96
CA SER A 8 3.30 2.17 -5.78
C SER A 8 3.61 3.57 -6.33
N GLY A 9 2.72 4.10 -7.17
CA GLY A 9 2.88 5.45 -7.73
C GLY A 9 4.00 5.60 -8.75
N ILE A 10 4.53 4.50 -9.30
CA ILE A 10 5.51 4.54 -10.40
C ILE A 10 4.78 4.91 -11.69
N ALA A 11 5.23 5.99 -12.35
CA ALA A 11 4.62 6.51 -13.57
C ALA A 11 5.60 6.64 -14.75
N THR A 12 6.90 6.72 -14.47
CA THR A 12 7.91 6.98 -15.49
C THR A 12 8.64 5.71 -15.92
N ALA A 13 8.99 5.61 -17.21
CA ALA A 13 9.78 4.49 -17.73
C ALA A 13 11.14 4.31 -17.02
N PRO A 14 11.92 5.38 -16.74
CA PRO A 14 13.19 5.24 -16.02
C PRO A 14 13.04 4.59 -14.64
N SER A 15 12.01 4.98 -13.87
CA SER A 15 11.76 4.39 -12.56
C SER A 15 11.29 2.95 -12.69
N ARG A 16 10.38 2.66 -13.61
CA ARG A 16 9.96 1.27 -13.93
C ARG A 16 11.17 0.38 -14.24
N ASP A 17 12.04 0.81 -15.16
CA ASP A 17 13.21 0.03 -15.57
C ASP A 17 14.16 -0.19 -14.40
N ARG A 18 14.33 0.83 -13.56
CA ARG A 18 15.19 0.77 -12.37
C ARG A 18 14.64 -0.21 -11.32
N PHE A 19 13.35 -0.14 -11.00
CA PHE A 19 12.72 -1.08 -10.05
C PHE A 19 12.57 -2.49 -10.63
N GLY A 20 12.40 -2.64 -11.95
CA GLY A 20 12.31 -3.93 -12.63
C GLY A 20 13.60 -4.74 -12.63
N GLN A 21 14.73 -4.14 -12.26
CA GLN A 21 16.00 -4.83 -12.03
C GLN A 21 16.10 -5.50 -10.66
N LEU A 22 15.15 -5.21 -9.74
CA LEU A 22 15.15 -5.77 -8.40
C LEU A 22 14.53 -7.19 -8.40
N PRO A 23 15.01 -8.10 -7.54
CA PRO A 23 14.42 -9.43 -7.34
C PRO A 23 12.91 -9.36 -7.05
N CYS A 24 12.12 -9.99 -7.94
CA CYS A 24 10.66 -9.90 -7.91
C CYS A 24 10.00 -10.68 -6.76
N ASP A 25 10.73 -11.56 -6.08
CA ASP A 25 10.15 -12.41 -5.02
C ASP A 25 9.84 -11.62 -3.73
N SER A 26 10.43 -10.44 -3.57
CA SER A 26 10.29 -9.59 -2.38
C SER A 26 9.83 -8.17 -2.68
N VAL A 27 9.75 -7.78 -3.96
CA VAL A 27 9.34 -6.44 -4.38
C VAL A 27 8.17 -6.53 -5.35
N LEU A 28 7.03 -5.93 -4.98
CA LEU A 28 5.87 -5.78 -5.85
C LEU A 28 5.78 -4.33 -6.34
N ILE A 29 5.90 -4.14 -7.64
CA ILE A 29 5.68 -2.84 -8.28
C ILE A 29 4.22 -2.71 -8.67
N VAL A 30 3.59 -1.64 -8.22
CA VAL A 30 2.18 -1.33 -8.44
C VAL A 30 2.10 -0.05 -9.26
N GLU A 31 1.76 -0.19 -10.53
CA GLU A 31 1.93 0.89 -11.50
C GLU A 31 0.65 1.72 -11.67
N SER A 32 0.80 3.01 -11.96
CA SER A 32 -0.34 3.83 -12.36
C SER A 32 -0.86 3.43 -13.74
N PRO A 33 -2.19 3.36 -13.96
CA PRO A 33 -2.77 3.18 -15.29
C PRO A 33 -2.29 4.20 -16.32
N THR A 34 -1.96 5.44 -15.89
CA THR A 34 -1.45 6.50 -16.78
C THR A 34 -0.03 6.24 -17.31
N ALA A 35 0.71 5.32 -16.71
CA ALA A 35 2.12 5.08 -17.00
C ALA A 35 2.37 4.27 -18.29
N ARG A 36 1.33 3.84 -19.00
CA ARG A 36 1.45 2.93 -20.15
C ARG A 36 1.32 3.63 -21.49
N THR A 37 2.28 3.32 -22.36
CA THR A 37 2.20 3.47 -23.81
C THR A 37 2.15 2.12 -24.54
N ASP A 38 2.55 0.98 -23.94
CA ASP A 38 2.74 -0.30 -24.65
C ASP A 38 2.40 -1.59 -23.87
N ASP A 39 2.20 -2.69 -24.62
CA ASP A 39 1.52 -3.99 -24.40
C ASP A 39 2.02 -4.98 -23.28
N LEU A 40 2.83 -4.57 -22.30
CA LEU A 40 3.17 -5.45 -21.16
C LEU A 40 2.05 -5.64 -20.11
N ALA A 41 1.60 -6.88 -19.90
CA ALA A 41 0.64 -7.24 -18.85
C ALA A 41 1.15 -6.79 -17.46
N MET A 42 0.39 -5.90 -16.80
CA MET A 42 0.72 -5.42 -15.46
C MET A 42 0.35 -6.48 -14.42
N SER A 43 1.29 -6.83 -13.56
CA SER A 43 0.99 -7.76 -12.47
C SER A 43 0.15 -7.12 -11.36
N ALA A 44 0.34 -5.81 -11.13
CA ALA A 44 -0.41 -5.01 -10.16
C ALA A 44 -0.60 -3.56 -10.63
N ILE A 45 -1.74 -2.95 -10.27
CA ILE A 45 -2.12 -1.59 -10.69
C ILE A 45 -2.53 -0.74 -9.48
N ASP A 46 -2.10 0.53 -9.45
CA ASP A 46 -2.48 1.50 -8.42
C ASP A 46 -3.73 2.26 -8.88
N LEU A 47 -4.86 1.98 -8.24
CA LEU A 47 -6.14 2.61 -8.52
C LEU A 47 -6.56 3.62 -7.45
N THR A 48 -5.65 3.99 -6.52
CA THR A 48 -6.00 4.84 -5.38
C THR A 48 -6.43 6.26 -5.78
N ALA A 49 -5.99 6.72 -6.96
CA ALA A 49 -6.39 7.99 -7.57
C ALA A 49 -7.74 7.96 -8.32
N TYR A 50 -8.30 6.77 -8.61
CA TYR A 50 -9.47 6.62 -9.50
C TYR A 50 -10.73 6.31 -8.71
N VAL A 51 -11.58 7.31 -8.47
CA VAL A 51 -12.79 7.15 -7.65
C VAL A 51 -14.03 6.83 -8.48
N GLY A 52 -15.02 6.20 -7.84
CA GLY A 52 -16.30 5.88 -8.48
C GLY A 52 -16.15 4.85 -9.62
N ARG A 53 -16.84 5.10 -10.73
CA ARG A 53 -16.96 4.16 -11.85
C ARG A 53 -15.68 3.96 -12.65
N GLU A 54 -14.75 4.91 -12.59
CA GLU A 54 -13.51 4.88 -13.39
C GLU A 54 -12.65 3.68 -13.06
N ALA A 55 -12.48 3.35 -11.77
CA ALA A 55 -11.75 2.17 -11.34
C ALA A 55 -12.38 0.87 -11.88
N ALA A 56 -13.71 0.75 -11.83
CA ALA A 56 -14.41 -0.42 -12.35
C ALA A 56 -14.20 -0.59 -13.86
N VAL A 57 -14.28 0.51 -14.63
CA VAL A 57 -14.02 0.51 -16.08
C VAL A 57 -12.59 0.06 -16.40
N LEU A 58 -11.60 0.48 -15.61
CA LEU A 58 -10.22 0.06 -15.80
C LEU A 58 -10.05 -1.45 -15.58
N ILE A 59 -10.68 -2.02 -14.55
CA ILE A 59 -10.65 -3.47 -14.30
C ILE A 59 -11.35 -4.27 -15.39
N GLU A 60 -12.48 -3.77 -15.90
CA GLU A 60 -13.23 -4.42 -16.98
C GLU A 60 -12.50 -4.31 -18.34
N SER A 61 -11.53 -3.40 -18.45
CA SER A 61 -10.75 -3.26 -19.69
C SER A 61 -9.81 -4.46 -19.86
N GLN A 62 -10.06 -5.26 -20.90
CA GLN A 62 -9.29 -6.48 -21.20
C GLN A 62 -7.79 -6.23 -21.43
N HIS A 63 -7.39 -4.98 -21.68
CA HIS A 63 -6.00 -4.59 -21.94
C HIS A 63 -5.13 -4.56 -20.68
N LEU A 64 -5.73 -4.46 -19.50
CA LEU A 64 -5.00 -4.37 -18.24
C LEU A 64 -4.85 -5.74 -17.57
N ALA A 65 -5.94 -6.51 -17.50
CA ALA A 65 -6.01 -7.85 -16.90
C ALA A 65 -5.10 -8.05 -15.67
N PRO A 66 -5.17 -7.15 -14.66
CA PRO A 66 -4.25 -7.19 -13.53
C PRO A 66 -4.51 -8.42 -12.67
N LYS A 67 -3.46 -8.98 -12.07
CA LYS A 67 -3.62 -10.00 -11.03
C LYS A 67 -3.92 -9.38 -9.67
N ARG A 68 -3.45 -8.13 -9.46
CA ARG A 68 -3.58 -7.39 -8.21
C ARG A 68 -3.94 -5.94 -8.44
N VAL A 69 -4.64 -5.34 -7.48
CA VAL A 69 -4.92 -3.89 -7.49
C VAL A 69 -4.66 -3.32 -6.11
N LEU A 70 -4.11 -2.11 -6.06
CA LEU A 70 -4.09 -1.27 -4.86
C LEU A 70 -5.25 -0.29 -4.95
N VAL A 71 -6.14 -0.33 -3.97
CA VAL A 71 -7.31 0.55 -3.84
C VAL A 71 -7.39 1.06 -2.41
N ARG A 72 -8.01 2.22 -2.22
CA ARG A 72 -8.45 2.68 -0.90
C ARG A 72 -9.65 1.87 -0.45
N ASP A 73 -9.75 1.61 0.84
CA ASP A 73 -10.79 0.77 1.43
C ASP A 73 -12.22 1.29 1.11
N HIS A 74 -12.46 2.61 1.16
CA HIS A 74 -13.76 3.19 0.80
C HIS A 74 -14.12 3.02 -0.68
N GLN A 75 -13.16 2.78 -1.58
CA GLN A 75 -13.48 2.45 -2.97
C GLN A 75 -14.23 1.10 -3.07
N LEU A 76 -14.11 0.23 -2.06
CA LEU A 76 -14.83 -1.05 -1.98
C LEU A 76 -16.31 -0.89 -1.59
N GLU A 77 -16.76 0.33 -1.27
CA GLU A 77 -18.19 0.66 -1.16
C GLU A 77 -18.87 0.67 -2.53
N ASN A 78 -18.09 0.86 -3.61
CA ASN A 78 -18.63 0.83 -4.97
C ASN A 78 -18.86 -0.62 -5.44
N ASP A 79 -20.12 -1.02 -5.51
CA ASP A 79 -20.52 -2.35 -5.99
C ASP A 79 -20.04 -2.65 -7.42
N GLU A 80 -19.95 -1.66 -8.32
CA GLU A 80 -19.44 -1.88 -9.69
C GLU A 80 -17.97 -2.32 -9.67
N LEU A 81 -17.15 -1.71 -8.81
CA LEU A 81 -15.74 -2.07 -8.66
C LEU A 81 -15.62 -3.47 -8.02
N VAL A 82 -16.36 -3.73 -6.94
CA VAL A 82 -16.35 -5.04 -6.27
C VAL A 82 -16.75 -6.16 -7.23
N ILE A 83 -17.82 -5.98 -8.01
CA ILE A 83 -18.26 -6.96 -9.01
C ILE A 83 -17.18 -7.19 -10.07
N ALA A 84 -16.54 -6.13 -10.56
CA ALA A 84 -15.45 -6.25 -11.54
C ALA A 84 -14.27 -7.04 -10.97
N LEU A 85 -13.82 -6.72 -9.75
CA LEU A 85 -12.72 -7.41 -9.07
C LEU A 85 -13.02 -8.89 -8.87
N GLN A 86 -14.22 -9.23 -8.39
CA GLN A 86 -14.65 -10.62 -8.19
C GLN A 86 -14.75 -11.40 -9.50
N ARG A 87 -15.36 -10.81 -10.54
CA ARG A 87 -15.55 -11.45 -11.85
C ARG A 87 -14.22 -11.83 -12.49
N HIS A 88 -13.23 -10.94 -12.36
CA HIS A 88 -11.90 -11.13 -12.94
C HIS A 88 -10.92 -11.80 -11.98
N ASN A 89 -11.37 -12.23 -10.79
CA ASN A 89 -10.57 -12.86 -9.74
C ASN A 89 -9.29 -12.08 -9.42
N VAL A 90 -9.41 -10.75 -9.32
CA VAL A 90 -8.31 -9.84 -9.03
C VAL A 90 -8.13 -9.77 -7.52
N SER A 91 -6.91 -9.99 -7.04
CA SER A 91 -6.58 -9.86 -5.61
C SER A 91 -6.41 -8.40 -5.23
N VAL A 92 -6.83 -8.03 -4.02
CA VAL A 92 -6.84 -6.63 -3.60
C VAL A 92 -5.80 -6.36 -2.52
N ILE A 93 -5.08 -5.27 -2.68
CA ILE A 93 -4.30 -4.60 -1.66
C ILE A 93 -5.15 -3.41 -1.20
N ALA A 94 -5.72 -3.50 0.00
CA ALA A 94 -6.63 -2.48 0.52
C ALA A 94 -5.86 -1.51 1.41
N LEU A 95 -5.75 -0.26 0.96
CA LEU A 95 -5.17 0.83 1.70
C LEU A 95 -6.21 1.48 2.60
N ASN A 96 -5.97 1.45 3.91
CA ASN A 96 -6.73 2.19 4.89
C ASN A 96 -5.96 3.48 5.22
N THR A 97 -6.54 4.62 4.85
CA THR A 97 -5.86 5.93 4.83
C THR A 97 -6.08 6.77 6.09
N GLU A 98 -6.73 6.26 7.14
CA GLU A 98 -7.27 7.10 8.21
C GLU A 98 -6.97 6.54 9.61
N ILE A 99 -5.70 6.25 9.92
CA ILE A 99 -5.28 5.99 11.31
C ILE A 99 -4.65 7.27 11.86
N ASP A 100 -5.36 7.92 12.78
CA ASP A 100 -4.90 9.06 13.58
C ASP A 100 -4.75 8.68 15.07
N TYR A 101 -4.33 9.64 15.89
CA TYR A 101 -4.11 9.43 17.34
C TYR A 101 -5.36 9.00 18.09
N ASP A 102 -6.53 9.50 17.69
CA ASP A 102 -7.82 9.29 18.35
C ASP A 102 -8.59 8.10 17.76
N THR A 103 -8.01 7.37 16.79
CA THR A 103 -8.66 6.26 16.13
C THR A 103 -8.77 5.06 17.06
N ASP A 104 -10.01 4.64 17.35
CA ASP A 104 -10.29 3.42 18.09
C ASP A 104 -9.89 2.18 17.27
N VAL A 105 -9.05 1.32 17.84
CA VAL A 105 -8.60 0.07 17.21
C VAL A 105 -9.77 -0.82 16.79
N SER A 106 -10.86 -0.84 17.56
CA SER A 106 -12.05 -1.64 17.24
C SER A 106 -12.77 -1.14 15.98
N TRP A 107 -12.71 0.16 15.71
CA TRP A 107 -13.22 0.74 14.48
C TRP A 107 -12.37 0.29 13.28
N ILE A 108 -11.03 0.33 13.40
CA ILE A 108 -10.11 -0.17 12.36
C ILE A 108 -10.42 -1.63 12.05
N GLU A 109 -10.50 -2.47 13.09
CA GLU A 109 -10.82 -3.90 12.94
C GLU A 109 -12.12 -4.12 12.18
N SER A 110 -13.19 -3.40 12.55
CA SER A 110 -14.48 -3.50 11.89
C SER A 110 -14.42 -3.14 10.39
N ARG A 111 -13.58 -2.15 10.02
CA ARG A 111 -13.38 -1.78 8.61
C ARG A 111 -12.59 -2.83 7.84
N LEU A 112 -11.54 -3.41 8.44
CA LEU A 112 -10.76 -4.47 7.81
C LEU A 112 -11.61 -5.72 7.59
N ASP A 113 -12.40 -6.12 8.59
CA ASP A 113 -13.34 -7.25 8.49
C ASP A 113 -14.42 -6.99 7.43
N TRP A 114 -14.99 -5.79 7.41
CA TRP A 114 -15.95 -5.40 6.37
C TRP A 114 -15.32 -5.49 4.97
N ALA A 115 -14.13 -4.94 4.75
CA ALA A 115 -13.46 -5.00 3.44
C ALA A 115 -13.15 -6.44 3.02
N ALA A 116 -12.67 -7.28 3.95
CA ALA A 116 -12.44 -8.72 3.72
C ALA A 116 -13.71 -9.49 3.36
N SER A 117 -14.88 -9.04 3.83
CA SER A 117 -16.17 -9.66 3.48
C SER A 117 -16.62 -9.34 2.05
N ARG A 118 -16.06 -8.29 1.44
CA ARG A 118 -16.48 -7.77 0.12
C ARG A 118 -15.69 -8.40 -1.03
N VAL A 119 -14.39 -8.58 -0.85
CA VAL A 119 -13.46 -9.03 -1.89
C VAL A 119 -12.32 -9.85 -1.28
N THR A 120 -11.60 -10.61 -2.11
CA THR A 120 -10.37 -11.29 -1.69
C THR A 120 -9.26 -10.26 -1.44
N ILE A 121 -9.02 -9.95 -0.16
CA ILE A 121 -7.89 -9.12 0.27
C ILE A 121 -6.64 -9.99 0.42
N GLU A 122 -5.58 -9.67 -0.31
CA GLU A 122 -4.26 -10.30 -0.14
C GLU A 122 -3.48 -9.62 0.98
N TRP A 123 -3.52 -8.28 1.02
CA TRP A 123 -2.92 -7.47 2.06
C TRP A 123 -3.75 -6.25 2.40
N PHE A 124 -3.73 -5.86 3.66
CA PHE A 124 -4.14 -4.52 4.09
C PHE A 124 -2.90 -3.64 4.18
N VAL A 125 -3.07 -2.35 3.92
CA VAL A 125 -2.04 -1.34 4.18
C VAL A 125 -2.59 -0.36 5.19
N LEU A 126 -1.82 -0.11 6.24
CA LEU A 126 -2.13 0.89 7.24
C LEU A 126 -1.21 2.10 7.04
N ASP A 127 -1.80 3.24 6.64
CA ASP A 127 -1.13 4.54 6.66
C ASP A 127 -1.19 5.10 8.08
N VAL A 128 -0.09 4.95 8.83
CA VAL A 128 -0.03 5.37 10.24
C VAL A 128 0.26 6.87 10.33
N PHE A 129 -0.64 7.61 10.98
CA PHE A 129 -0.61 9.06 11.20
C PHE A 129 -0.25 9.84 9.94
N CYS A 130 -1.06 9.68 8.89
CA CYS A 130 -0.81 10.37 7.65
C CYS A 130 -0.89 11.90 7.82
N GLY A 131 0.01 12.63 7.17
CA GLY A 131 0.14 14.09 7.31
C GLY A 131 0.92 14.54 8.55
N VAL A 132 1.33 13.61 9.41
CA VAL A 132 2.28 13.87 10.51
C VAL A 132 3.70 13.59 10.03
N GLN A 133 4.57 14.58 10.16
CA GLN A 133 5.99 14.41 9.93
C GLN A 133 6.59 13.54 11.04
N ASP A 134 7.45 12.58 10.69
CA ASP A 134 8.04 11.62 11.63
C ASP A 134 6.97 10.78 12.36
N SER A 135 5.91 10.40 11.65
CA SER A 135 4.79 9.62 12.17
C SER A 135 5.21 8.35 12.91
N TRP A 136 6.31 7.73 12.46
CA TRP A 136 6.86 6.55 13.10
C TRP A 136 7.39 6.82 14.50
N SER A 137 8.12 7.92 14.72
CA SER A 137 8.62 8.27 16.06
C SER A 137 7.48 8.73 16.97
N GLU A 138 6.50 9.44 16.43
CA GLU A 138 5.30 9.88 17.15
C GLU A 138 4.47 8.69 17.66
N LEU A 139 4.38 7.58 16.91
CA LEU A 139 3.72 6.34 17.36
C LEU A 139 4.27 5.81 18.70
N PHE A 140 5.56 6.04 19.00
CA PHE A 140 6.17 5.60 20.26
C PHE A 140 6.09 6.65 21.38
N SER A 141 5.50 7.82 21.10
CA SER A 141 5.37 8.95 22.03
C SER A 141 3.91 9.28 22.39
N VAL A 142 2.97 8.44 21.95
CA VAL A 142 1.53 8.62 22.16
C VAL A 142 1.11 8.52 23.64
N ARG A 143 -0.05 9.10 23.96
CA ARG A 143 -0.65 9.02 25.29
C ARG A 143 -1.27 7.64 25.55
N PRO A 144 -1.51 7.26 26.82
CA PRO A 144 -2.06 5.96 27.16
C PRO A 144 -3.46 5.64 26.59
N ASP A 145 -4.20 6.66 26.16
CA ASP A 145 -5.55 6.59 25.58
C ASP A 145 -5.58 6.75 24.05
N GLU A 146 -4.43 6.95 23.42
CA GLU A 146 -4.26 7.10 21.97
C GLU A 146 -3.85 5.77 21.31
N PHE A 147 -3.99 5.69 19.99
CA PHE A 147 -3.57 4.52 19.20
C PHE A 147 -2.08 4.22 19.41
N SER A 148 -1.77 3.04 19.93
CA SER A 148 -0.43 2.70 20.41
C SER A 148 0.30 1.66 19.55
N PRO A 149 1.63 1.46 19.75
CA PRO A 149 2.36 0.36 19.11
C PRO A 149 1.76 -1.01 19.44
N ALA A 150 1.16 -1.20 20.63
CA ALA A 150 0.54 -2.46 21.00
C ALA A 150 -0.75 -2.73 20.20
N ASP A 151 -1.52 -1.69 19.90
CA ASP A 151 -2.69 -1.79 19.03
C ASP A 151 -2.30 -2.14 17.60
N LEU A 152 -1.25 -1.48 17.08
CA LEU A 152 -0.70 -1.80 15.75
C LEU A 152 -0.17 -3.23 15.67
N GLU A 153 0.54 -3.71 16.70
CA GLU A 153 1.02 -5.10 16.77
C GLU A 153 -0.16 -6.08 16.79
N SER A 154 -1.18 -5.81 17.61
CA SER A 154 -2.42 -6.61 17.67
C SER A 154 -3.08 -6.74 16.29
N LEU A 155 -3.23 -5.62 15.57
CA LEU A 155 -3.74 -5.60 14.20
C LEU A 155 -2.86 -6.43 13.27
N CYS A 156 -1.54 -6.23 13.29
CA CYS A 156 -0.59 -6.95 12.43
C CYS A 156 -0.57 -8.46 12.68
N MET A 157 -0.87 -8.91 13.90
CA MET A 157 -0.97 -10.32 14.25
C MET A 157 -2.27 -10.96 13.75
N ARG A 158 -3.33 -10.16 13.58
CA ARG A 158 -4.67 -10.62 13.14
C ARG A 158 -4.85 -10.55 11.62
N PHE A 159 -4.30 -9.53 10.97
CA PHE A 159 -4.51 -9.24 9.56
C PHE A 159 -3.18 -9.23 8.78
N PRO A 160 -3.19 -9.54 7.46
CA PRO A 160 -2.00 -9.46 6.63
C PRO A 160 -1.63 -8.00 6.30
N ILE A 161 -1.09 -7.27 7.27
CA ILE A 161 -0.83 -5.83 7.17
C ILE A 161 0.56 -5.51 6.63
N LEU A 162 0.62 -4.59 5.68
CA LEU A 162 1.79 -3.82 5.28
C LEU A 162 1.73 -2.44 5.94
N LEU A 163 2.86 -1.91 6.36
CA LEU A 163 2.93 -0.60 6.99
C LEU A 163 3.34 0.50 6.00
N SER A 164 2.77 1.68 6.17
CA SER A 164 3.17 2.91 5.50
C SER A 164 3.15 4.02 6.55
N ALA A 165 4.33 4.48 6.96
CA ALA A 165 4.46 5.36 8.13
C ALA A 165 5.70 6.27 7.96
N ASP A 166 5.59 7.26 7.07
CA ASP A 166 6.66 8.23 6.77
C ASP A 166 8.03 7.56 6.59
N VAL A 167 8.12 6.59 5.67
CA VAL A 167 9.30 5.73 5.57
C VAL A 167 10.48 6.52 4.98
N THR A 168 11.55 6.59 5.77
CA THR A 168 12.84 7.21 5.43
C THR A 168 13.95 6.17 5.46
N LEU A 169 15.16 6.54 5.03
CA LEU A 169 16.32 5.65 5.17
C LEU A 169 16.63 5.35 6.64
N ASP A 170 16.38 6.29 7.54
CA ASP A 170 16.73 6.16 8.96
C ASP A 170 15.77 5.24 9.71
N ASN A 171 14.48 5.21 9.33
CA ASN A 171 13.46 4.39 10.00
C ASN A 171 13.03 3.14 9.21
N CYS A 172 13.43 2.98 7.94
CA CYS A 172 12.90 1.90 7.10
C CYS A 172 13.08 0.50 7.71
N LEU A 173 14.21 0.23 8.37
CA LEU A 173 14.46 -1.07 8.99
C LEU A 173 13.52 -1.32 10.17
N SER A 174 13.24 -0.31 11.00
CA SER A 174 12.35 -0.47 12.16
C SER A 174 10.89 -0.63 11.74
N VAL A 175 10.44 0.14 10.73
CA VAL A 175 9.11 -0.03 10.12
C VAL A 175 9.00 -1.41 9.47
N PHE A 176 9.97 -1.79 8.63
CA PHE A 176 9.97 -3.06 7.92
C PHE A 176 10.02 -4.24 8.88
N SER A 177 10.75 -4.14 10.00
CA SER A 177 10.90 -5.23 10.98
C SER A 177 9.82 -5.27 12.06
N PHE A 178 8.85 -4.34 12.05
CA PHE A 178 7.80 -4.26 13.07
C PHE A 178 7.11 -5.62 13.31
N PRO A 179 6.86 -6.01 14.58
CA PRO A 179 6.25 -7.29 14.91
C PRO A 179 4.90 -7.52 14.20
N GLY A 180 4.70 -8.74 13.72
CA GLY A 180 3.48 -9.14 12.99
C GLY A 180 3.37 -8.62 11.55
N SER A 181 3.99 -7.47 11.21
CA SER A 181 3.82 -6.86 9.89
C SER A 181 4.34 -7.78 8.77
N ARG A 182 3.61 -7.78 7.65
CA ARG A 182 3.94 -8.52 6.43
C ARG A 182 4.91 -7.77 5.52
N GLY A 183 5.27 -6.54 5.86
CA GLY A 183 6.11 -5.72 5.00
C GLY A 183 5.73 -4.25 5.05
N LEU A 184 6.02 -3.53 3.98
CA LEU A 184 5.74 -2.11 3.87
C LEU A 184 5.24 -1.71 2.48
N LEU A 185 4.57 -0.55 2.41
CA LEU A 185 4.25 0.15 1.19
C LEU A 185 5.07 1.44 1.11
N LEU A 186 5.69 1.70 -0.04
CA LEU A 186 6.28 3.00 -0.42
C LEU A 186 5.45 3.57 -1.56
N THR A 187 4.89 4.76 -1.38
CA THR A 187 4.20 5.47 -2.47
C THR A 187 5.17 6.47 -3.11
N CYS A 188 5.40 6.34 -4.41
CA CYS A 188 6.19 7.31 -5.16
C CYS A 188 5.34 8.52 -5.57
N ASP A 189 5.93 9.71 -5.53
CA ASP A 189 5.28 10.97 -5.87
C ASP A 189 5.15 11.26 -7.39
N GLU A 190 5.54 10.33 -8.26
CA GLU A 190 5.57 10.55 -9.72
C GLU A 190 4.18 10.77 -10.35
N VAL A 191 3.13 10.32 -9.68
CA VAL A 191 1.74 10.53 -10.11
C VAL A 191 1.13 11.80 -9.50
N SER A 192 1.87 12.58 -8.72
CA SER A 192 1.40 13.86 -8.19
C SER A 192 0.97 14.81 -9.33
N PRO A 193 -0.16 15.53 -9.20
CA PRO A 193 -1.00 15.71 -8.01
C PRO A 193 -2.18 14.72 -7.90
N LEU A 194 -2.15 13.58 -8.59
CA LEU A 194 -3.25 12.61 -8.58
C LEU A 194 -3.33 11.81 -7.27
N LEU A 195 -2.25 11.76 -6.49
CA LEU A 195 -2.29 11.14 -5.17
C LEU A 195 -3.22 11.92 -4.24
N PRO A 196 -3.99 11.23 -3.37
CA PRO A 196 -4.64 11.88 -2.25
C PRO A 196 -3.62 12.67 -1.40
N PRO A 197 -4.01 13.84 -0.84
CA PRO A 197 -3.11 14.65 -0.02
C PRO A 197 -2.66 13.93 1.26
N GLU A 198 -3.46 12.97 1.72
CA GLU A 198 -3.22 12.12 2.88
C GLU A 198 -2.48 10.84 2.48
N ARG A 199 -1.34 10.97 1.79
CA ARG A 199 -0.46 9.81 1.51
C ARG A 199 0.97 10.11 1.91
N HIS A 200 1.60 9.14 2.58
CA HIS A 200 3.06 9.10 2.74
C HIS A 200 3.70 8.87 1.38
N ALA A 201 4.12 9.96 0.73
CA ALA A 201 4.74 9.93 -0.59
C ALA A 201 6.21 10.33 -0.49
N VAL A 202 7.07 9.59 -1.20
CA VAL A 202 8.50 9.86 -1.31
C VAL A 202 8.90 9.95 -2.78
N THR A 203 10.06 10.54 -3.05
CA THR A 203 10.61 10.49 -4.41
C THR A 203 10.93 9.05 -4.82
N ALA A 204 10.86 8.73 -6.10
CA ALA A 204 11.26 7.40 -6.60
C ALA A 204 12.73 7.05 -6.26
N GLY A 205 13.60 8.05 -6.17
CA GLY A 205 14.99 7.88 -5.73
C GLY A 205 15.10 7.45 -4.27
N THR A 206 14.32 8.08 -3.39
CA THR A 206 14.22 7.70 -1.96
C THR A 206 13.65 6.29 -1.81
N ALA A 207 12.54 5.99 -2.50
CA ALA A 207 11.93 4.67 -2.47
C ALA A 207 12.92 3.59 -2.89
N TYR A 208 13.64 3.80 -4.00
CA TYR A 208 14.64 2.84 -4.47
C TYR A 208 15.77 2.64 -3.44
N ALA A 209 16.26 3.73 -2.86
CA ALA A 209 17.31 3.66 -1.84
C ALA A 209 16.85 2.85 -0.61
N VAL A 210 15.63 3.07 -0.13
CA VAL A 210 15.01 2.27 0.94
C VAL A 210 14.93 0.79 0.57
N VAL A 211 14.41 0.47 -0.62
CA VAL A 211 14.28 -0.93 -1.06
C VAL A 211 15.65 -1.62 -1.08
N THR A 212 16.65 -1.00 -1.71
CA THR A 212 18.00 -1.58 -1.77
C THR A 212 18.65 -1.74 -0.40
N THR A 213 18.39 -0.81 0.52
CA THR A 213 18.88 -0.88 1.90
C THR A 213 18.26 -2.08 2.63
N LEU A 214 16.94 -2.26 2.54
CA LEU A 214 16.24 -3.37 3.18
C LEU A 214 16.63 -4.73 2.59
N MET A 215 16.84 -4.79 1.27
CA MET A 215 17.31 -5.99 0.59
C MET A 215 18.72 -6.39 1.04
N ALA A 216 19.64 -5.42 1.16
CA ALA A 216 21.00 -5.68 1.62
C ALA A 216 21.06 -6.22 3.06
N VAL A 217 20.08 -5.89 3.90
CA VAL A 217 19.98 -6.37 5.29
C VAL A 217 19.22 -7.70 5.39
N SER A 218 18.27 -7.96 4.50
CA SER A 218 17.41 -9.17 4.53
C SER A 218 18.07 -10.42 3.94
N GLU A 219 19.21 -10.28 3.25
CA GLU A 219 20.03 -11.39 2.74
C GLU A 219 20.96 -12.02 3.80
N TYR A 220 20.83 -11.62 5.07
CA TYR A 220 21.52 -12.18 6.25
C TYR A 220 20.53 -12.68 7.31
#